data_AF-A0A0S6XPR3-F1
#
_entry.id   AF-A0A0S6XPR3-F1
#
_cell.length_a   1.000
_cell.length_b   1.000
_cell.length_c   1.000
_cell.angle_alpha   90.00
_cell.angle_beta   90.00
_cell.angle_gamma   90.00
#
_symmetry.space_group_name_H-M   'P 1'
#
loop_
_entity.id
_entity.type
_entity.pdbx_description
1 polymer ?
#
loop_
_entity_poly.entity_id
_entity_poly.type
_entity_poly.pdbx_seq_one_letter_code
_entity_poly.pdbx_strand_id
1 'polypeptide(L)'
;MQHWARFPAWRPLAKQAKSPSFTYKNYAQREHLFMRWKEYFLVPDHKVKTISGASFEGFYYICFNQVSGSVSGIYFHAKSEKYQQLELEHVDDRGCAAAVEFR
;
A
#
# COMPACT_ATOMS: atom_id res chain seq x y z
N MET A 1 -6.02 12.66 -4.39
CA MET A 1 -5.29 12.39 -5.65
C MET A 1 -3.79 12.69 -5.61
N GLN A 2 -3.30 13.61 -4.77
CA GLN A 2 -1.88 14.00 -4.77
C GLN A 2 -0.91 12.85 -4.43
N HIS A 3 -1.27 11.96 -3.50
CA HIS A 3 -0.45 10.78 -3.18
C HIS A 3 -0.37 9.79 -4.35
N TRP A 4 -1.52 9.44 -4.96
CA TRP A 4 -1.52 8.57 -6.14
C TRP A 4 -0.66 9.11 -7.29
N ALA A 5 -0.66 10.44 -7.51
CA ALA A 5 0.14 11.08 -8.56
C ALA A 5 1.66 10.93 -8.37
N ARG A 6 2.14 10.51 -7.19
CA ARG A 6 3.56 10.24 -6.93
C ARG A 6 4.03 8.92 -7.54
N PHE A 7 3.13 7.98 -7.82
CA PHE A 7 3.49 6.75 -8.52
C PHE A 7 3.50 7.00 -10.03
N PRO A 8 4.63 6.79 -10.73
CA PRO A 8 4.68 6.93 -12.19
C PRO A 8 3.60 6.08 -12.90
N ALA A 9 3.38 4.86 -12.42
CA ALA A 9 2.38 3.93 -12.92
C ALA A 9 0.93 4.45 -12.82
N TRP A 10 0.65 5.43 -11.96
CA TRP A 10 -0.68 6.02 -11.82
C TRP A 10 -0.99 7.06 -12.90
N ARG A 11 0.05 7.67 -13.51
CA ARG A 11 -0.12 8.79 -14.46
C ARG A 11 -1.11 8.49 -15.60
N PRO A 12 -1.08 7.31 -16.25
CA PRO A 12 -2.05 6.98 -17.32
C PRO A 12 -3.50 6.88 -16.82
N LEU A 13 -3.70 6.58 -15.54
CA LEU A 13 -5.01 6.37 -14.92
C LEU A 13 -5.60 7.66 -14.33
N ALA A 14 -4.74 8.65 -14.04
CA ALA A 14 -5.08 9.83 -13.25
C ALA A 14 -6.29 10.62 -13.78
N LYS A 15 -6.49 10.69 -15.11
CA LYS A 15 -7.65 11.37 -15.71
C LYS A 15 -8.94 10.59 -15.50
N GLN A 16 -8.90 9.27 -15.69
CA GLN A 16 -10.08 8.40 -15.57
C GLN A 16 -10.48 8.23 -14.10
N ALA A 17 -9.48 8.13 -13.21
CA ALA A 17 -9.67 7.97 -11.77
C ALA A 17 -10.29 9.18 -11.04
N LYS A 18 -10.54 10.30 -11.75
CA LYS A 18 -11.35 11.40 -11.23
C LYS A 18 -12.83 11.06 -11.17
N SER A 19 -13.28 10.10 -11.99
CA SER A 19 -14.68 9.68 -12.02
C SER A 19 -15.02 8.88 -10.76
N PRO A 20 -16.14 9.16 -10.07
CA PRO A 20 -16.63 8.31 -8.97
C PRO A 20 -16.92 6.87 -9.39
N SER A 21 -17.22 6.65 -10.68
CA SER A 21 -17.47 5.31 -11.24
C SER A 21 -16.20 4.59 -11.72
N PHE A 22 -15.03 5.20 -11.54
CA PHE A 22 -13.78 4.57 -11.94
C PHE A 22 -13.55 3.27 -11.18
N THR A 23 -13.37 2.20 -11.93
CA THR A 23 -12.94 0.91 -11.42
C THR A 23 -11.75 0.46 -12.23
N TYR A 24 -10.67 0.09 -11.57
CA TYR A 24 -9.50 -0.46 -12.25
C TYR A 24 -9.74 -1.93 -12.58
N LYS A 25 -10.36 -2.18 -13.74
CA LYS A 25 -10.76 -3.51 -14.21
C LYS A 25 -9.55 -4.38 -14.56
N ASN A 26 -9.74 -5.70 -14.46
CA ASN A 26 -8.75 -6.71 -14.86
C ASN A 26 -7.42 -6.51 -14.14
N TYR A 27 -7.46 -6.13 -12.87
CA TYR A 27 -6.28 -5.77 -12.08
C TYR A 27 -5.26 -6.91 -12.02
N ALA A 28 -5.72 -8.17 -11.96
CA ALA A 28 -4.87 -9.36 -11.96
C ALA A 28 -4.02 -9.53 -13.24
N GLN A 29 -4.43 -8.91 -14.36
CA GLN A 29 -3.70 -8.94 -15.62
C GLN A 29 -2.88 -7.66 -15.88
N ARG A 30 -2.69 -6.80 -14.87
CA ARG A 30 -1.90 -5.56 -14.98
C ARG A 30 -0.54 -5.75 -14.36
N GLU A 31 0.42 -4.92 -14.76
CA GLU A 31 1.71 -4.91 -14.07
C GLU A 31 1.60 -4.34 -12.65
N HIS A 32 0.77 -3.31 -12.46
CA HIS A 32 0.67 -2.61 -11.18
C HIS A 32 -0.69 -2.79 -10.50
N LEU A 33 -0.66 -3.09 -9.20
CA LEU A 33 -1.82 -3.04 -8.31
C LEU A 33 -1.72 -1.84 -7.38
N PHE A 34 -2.85 -1.17 -7.18
CA PHE A 34 -2.95 -0.01 -6.29
C PHE A 34 -3.80 -0.36 -5.07
N MET A 35 -3.26 -0.14 -3.88
CA MET A 35 -3.90 -0.54 -2.61
C MET A 35 -3.81 0.56 -1.56
N ARG A 36 -4.61 0.43 -0.51
CA ARG A 36 -4.45 1.21 0.72
C ARG A 36 -4.23 0.24 1.87
N TRP A 37 -3.11 0.36 2.57
CA TRP A 37 -2.83 -0.45 3.75
C TRP A 37 -3.09 0.36 5.01
N LYS A 38 -3.96 -0.15 5.87
CA LYS A 38 -4.30 0.45 7.16
C LYS A 38 -3.83 -0.47 8.26
N GLU A 39 -2.85 -0.01 9.02
CA GLU A 39 -2.47 -0.66 10.27
C GLU A 39 -3.62 -0.54 11.27
N TYR A 40 -3.92 -1.61 12.00
CA TYR A 40 -5.08 -1.64 12.89
C TYR A 40 -4.68 -1.63 14.37
N PHE A 41 -3.74 -2.48 14.77
CA PHE A 41 -3.23 -2.57 16.13
C PHE A 41 -1.78 -3.07 16.13
N LEU A 42 -1.14 -2.96 17.28
CA LEU A 42 0.22 -3.47 17.48
C LEU A 42 0.19 -4.93 17.91
N VAL A 43 1.16 -5.68 17.42
CA VAL A 43 1.46 -7.02 17.90
C VAL A 43 2.78 -6.98 18.68
N PRO A 44 2.91 -7.77 19.76
CA PRO A 44 1.94 -8.74 20.26
C PRO A 44 0.78 -8.15 21.07
N ASP A 45 0.91 -6.93 21.62
CA ASP A 45 -0.11 -6.33 22.49
C ASP A 45 -1.01 -5.32 21.77
N HIS A 46 -2.20 -5.79 21.37
CA HIS A 46 -3.21 -4.99 20.67
C HIS A 46 -3.84 -3.89 21.54
N LYS A 47 -3.60 -3.89 22.87
CA LYS A 47 -4.14 -2.87 23.78
C LYS A 47 -3.31 -1.59 23.76
N VAL A 48 -2.06 -1.65 23.31
CA VAL A 48 -1.20 -0.48 23.14
C VAL A 48 -1.75 0.35 21.97
N LYS A 49 -2.22 1.56 22.28
CA LYS A 49 -2.84 2.48 21.30
C LYS A 49 -1.88 3.56 20.78
N THR A 50 -0.75 3.75 21.46
CA THR A 50 0.19 4.83 21.16
C THR A 50 1.62 4.31 21.24
N ILE A 51 2.47 4.85 20.38
CA ILE A 51 3.92 4.61 20.41
C ILE A 51 4.58 5.98 20.57
N SER A 52 5.61 6.05 21.41
CA SER A 52 6.39 7.28 21.52
C SER A 52 7.12 7.55 20.21
N GLY A 53 6.92 8.74 19.62
CA GLY A 53 7.60 9.16 18.40
C GLY A 53 7.04 8.57 17.09
N ALA A 54 5.98 7.76 17.13
CA ALA A 54 5.37 7.19 15.93
C ALA A 54 3.84 7.14 16.05
N SER A 55 3.16 7.06 14.91
CA SER A 55 1.71 6.86 14.84
C SER A 55 1.33 5.95 13.69
N PHE A 56 0.42 5.02 13.94
CA PHE A 56 -0.21 4.15 12.95
C PHE A 56 -1.66 4.57 12.66
N GLU A 57 -2.06 5.78 13.06
CA GLU A 57 -3.41 6.30 12.79
C GLU A 57 -3.66 6.55 11.28
N GLY A 58 -2.59 6.76 10.51
CA GLY A 58 -2.64 6.97 9.07
C GLY A 58 -2.85 5.69 8.28
N PHE A 59 -2.61 5.78 6.98
CA PHE A 59 -2.59 4.63 6.06
C PHE A 59 -1.57 4.87 4.96
N TYR A 60 -1.16 3.79 4.30
CA TYR A 60 -0.26 3.84 3.16
C TYR A 60 -1.04 3.80 1.85
N TYR A 61 -0.68 4.67 0.92
CA TYR A 61 -0.94 4.45 -0.50
C TYR A 61 0.11 3.48 -1.02
N ILE A 62 -0.29 2.45 -1.76
CA ILE A 62 0.61 1.38 -2.21
C ILE A 62 0.51 1.18 -3.72
N CYS A 63 1.64 1.01 -4.38
CA CYS A 63 1.80 0.53 -5.75
C CYS A 63 2.66 -0.73 -5.72
N PHE A 64 2.04 -1.87 -6.00
CA PHE A 64 2.72 -3.17 -6.09
C PHE A 64 2.97 -3.51 -7.55
N ASN A 65 4.20 -3.90 -7.91
CA ASN A 65 4.54 -4.43 -9.22
C ASN A 65 4.43 -5.97 -9.19
N GLN A 66 3.46 -6.53 -9.90
CA GLN A 66 3.20 -7.97 -9.97
C GLN A 66 4.28 -8.76 -10.72
N VAL A 67 5.11 -8.10 -11.52
CA VAL A 67 6.18 -8.74 -12.33
C VAL A 67 7.46 -8.86 -11.51
N SER A 68 7.89 -7.79 -10.85
CA SER A 68 9.12 -7.79 -10.03
C SER A 68 8.88 -8.20 -8.58
N GLY A 69 7.65 -8.09 -8.08
CA GLY A 69 7.32 -8.28 -6.66
C GLY A 69 7.64 -7.06 -5.78
N SER A 70 8.06 -5.93 -6.36
CA SER A 70 8.41 -4.73 -5.61
C SER A 70 7.17 -3.94 -5.17
N VAL A 71 7.26 -3.29 -4.01
CA VAL A 71 6.20 -2.46 -3.43
C VAL A 71 6.75 -1.07 -3.15
N SER A 72 6.14 -0.05 -3.76
CA SER A 72 6.35 1.35 -3.40
C SER A 72 5.15 1.88 -2.63
N GLY A 73 5.40 2.58 -1.54
CA GLY A 73 4.40 3.03 -0.59
C GLY A 73 4.64 4.45 -0.12
N ILE A 74 3.56 5.16 0.19
CA ILE A 74 3.60 6.52 0.71
C ILE A 74 2.63 6.65 1.87
N TYR A 75 3.14 6.94 3.05
CA TYR A 75 2.33 7.14 4.24
C TYR A 75 1.55 8.46 4.18
N PHE A 76 0.33 8.42 4.67
CA PHE A 76 -0.52 9.59 4.85
C PHE A 76 -1.15 9.60 6.25
N HIS A 77 -0.89 10.69 6.96
CA HIS A 77 -1.65 11.14 8.13
C HIS A 77 -1.67 12.66 8.13
N ALA A 78 -2.80 13.26 8.52
CA ALA A 78 -3.00 14.70 8.40
C ALA A 78 -2.01 15.55 9.22
N LYS A 79 -1.44 14.99 10.29
CA LYS A 79 -0.52 15.67 11.21
C LYS A 79 0.93 15.18 11.11
N SER A 80 1.21 14.22 10.23
CA SER A 80 2.55 13.68 10.04
C SER A 80 3.31 14.43 8.95
N GLU A 81 4.63 14.25 8.94
CA GLU A 81 5.46 14.64 7.81
C GLU A 81 4.92 14.04 6.51
N LYS A 82 4.88 14.87 5.46
CA LYS A 82 4.31 14.46 4.18
C LYS A 82 5.28 13.55 3.43
N TYR A 83 4.71 12.56 2.74
CA TYR A 83 5.40 11.74 1.75
C TYR A 83 6.53 10.85 2.31
N GLN A 84 6.41 10.37 3.55
CA GLN A 84 7.28 9.29 4.03
C GLN A 84 7.12 8.06 3.12
N GLN A 85 8.24 7.54 2.62
CA GLN A 85 8.28 6.47 1.62
C GLN A 85 8.48 5.10 2.27
N LEU A 86 7.92 4.08 1.64
CA LEU A 86 8.08 2.67 1.95
C LEU A 86 8.47 1.97 0.65
N GLU A 87 9.66 1.37 0.60
CA GLU A 87 10.09 0.58 -0.56
C GLU A 87 10.43 -0.82 -0.07
N LEU A 88 9.82 -1.84 -0.67
CA LEU A 88 10.02 -3.24 -0.35
C LEU A 88 10.34 -4.00 -1.63
N GLU A 89 11.23 -4.97 -1.51
CA GLU A 89 11.56 -5.92 -2.57
C GLU A 89 11.14 -7.33 -2.14
N HIS A 90 10.73 -8.14 -3.11
CA HIS A 90 10.43 -9.54 -2.85
C HIS A 90 11.71 -10.28 -2.50
N VAL A 91 11.70 -11.00 -1.37
CA VAL A 91 12.76 -11.92 -0.98
C VAL A 91 12.32 -13.32 -1.36
N ASP A 92 12.99 -13.92 -2.34
CA ASP A 92 12.75 -15.31 -2.73
C ASP A 92 13.40 -16.26 -1.71
N ASP A 93 12.68 -16.47 -0.61
CA ASP A 93 13.05 -17.44 0.43
C ASP A 93 12.43 -18.83 0.18
N ARG A 94 11.79 -19.04 -0.98
CA ARG A 94 11.00 -20.23 -1.34
C ARG A 94 9.88 -20.56 -0.34
N GLY A 95 9.42 -19.56 0.41
CA GLY A 95 8.37 -19.65 1.40
C GLY A 95 8.88 -20.22 2.72
N CYS A 96 8.98 -19.37 3.74
CA CYS A 96 9.14 -19.84 5.13
C CYS A 96 7.89 -20.55 5.69
N ALA A 97 6.75 -20.49 4.99
CA ALA A 97 5.50 -21.13 5.40
C ALA A 97 4.69 -21.64 4.21
N ALA A 98 3.97 -22.76 4.39
CA ALA A 98 3.05 -23.28 3.38
C ALA A 98 1.91 -22.29 3.09
N ALA A 99 1.42 -22.27 1.85
CA ALA A 99 0.22 -21.51 1.51
C ALA A 99 -0.98 -22.04 2.31
N VAL A 100 -1.68 -21.13 3.00
CA VAL A 100 -2.89 -21.42 3.78
C VAL A 100 -4.04 -20.58 3.26
N GLU A 101 -5.16 -21.22 2.92
CA GLU A 101 -6.42 -20.57 2.58
C GLU A 101 -7.42 -20.89 3.69
N PHE A 102 -7.95 -19.87 4.34
CA PHE A 102 -9.08 -20.00 5.26
C PHE A 102 -10.36 -19.67 4.49
N ARG A 103 -11.40 -20.52 4.64
CA ARG A 103 -12.73 -20.34 4.02
C ARG A 103 -13.74 -19.90 5.06
#